data_AF-A0A7G8H7S0-F1
#
_entry.id   AF-A0A7G8H7S0-F1
#
_cell.length_a   1.000
_cell.length_b   1.000
_cell.length_c   1.000
_cell.angle_alpha   90.00
_cell.angle_beta   90.00
_cell.angle_gamma   90.00
#
_symmetry.space_group_name_H-M   'P 1'
#
loop_
_entity.id
_entity.type
_entity.pdbx_description
1 polymer ?
#
loop_
_entity_poly.entity_id
_entity_poly.type
_entity_poly.pdbx_seq_one_letter_code
_entity_poly.pdbx_strand_id
1 'polypeptide(L)'
;MPLLLTGQAFRRDLEANGCLAVQAPLEGGAETRLLRRLRGAGYSTRMTSARGLGDPEVFLTQKHGIRPPHLGHQSVGRGAAVGEVQEVAPQLGDLFEGDAPVALWLLEGQVLSRSELLSLCDLCKREPRLRIIVEMGGARSLKWEPMTTYLKA
;
A
#
# COMPACT_ATOMS: atom_id res chain seq x y z
N MET A 1 18.28 13.99 -5.65
CA MET A 1 16.90 14.21 -6.15
C MET A 1 16.81 15.51 -6.97
N PRO A 2 16.01 15.55 -8.07
CA PRO A 2 15.79 16.79 -8.83
C PRO A 2 15.03 17.84 -8.00
N LEU A 3 15.34 19.12 -8.23
CA LEU A 3 14.70 20.26 -7.56
C LEU A 3 13.21 20.40 -7.95
N LEU A 4 12.89 20.14 -9.23
CA LEU A 4 11.53 20.20 -9.76
C LEU A 4 10.99 18.79 -10.02
N LEU A 5 10.28 18.24 -9.03
CA LEU A 5 9.48 17.02 -9.19
C LEU A 5 8.00 17.41 -9.37
N THR A 6 7.56 17.48 -10.63
CA THR A 6 6.18 17.86 -10.98
C THR A 6 5.19 16.74 -10.66
N GLY A 7 5.61 15.47 -10.78
CA GLY A 7 4.78 14.30 -10.56
C GLY A 7 3.79 13.99 -11.70
N GLN A 8 3.79 14.76 -12.79
CA GLN A 8 2.84 14.57 -13.89
C GLN A 8 3.04 13.24 -14.63
N ALA A 9 4.29 12.90 -14.99
CA ALA A 9 4.61 11.62 -15.63
C ALA A 9 4.25 10.46 -14.69
N PHE A 10 4.67 10.53 -13.43
CA PHE A 10 4.35 9.55 -12.39
C PHE A 10 2.83 9.33 -12.27
N ARG A 11 2.04 10.40 -12.16
CA ARG A 11 0.58 10.30 -12.06
C ARG A 11 -0.03 9.64 -13.29
N ARG A 12 0.37 10.06 -14.50
CA ARG A 12 -0.14 9.47 -15.75
C ARG A 12 0.16 7.98 -15.81
N ASP A 13 1.38 7.57 -15.44
CA ASP A 13 1.78 6.17 -15.46
C ASP A 13 1.01 5.36 -14.39
N LEU A 14 0.73 5.96 -13.22
CA LEU A 14 -0.09 5.37 -12.17
C LEU A 14 -1.57 5.21 -12.60
N GLU A 15 -2.12 6.21 -13.29
CA GLU A 15 -3.47 6.18 -13.87
C GLU A 15 -3.60 5.11 -14.97
N ALA A 16 -2.56 4.92 -15.78
CA ALA A 16 -2.57 3.90 -16.82
C ALA A 16 -2.46 2.47 -16.26
N ASN A 17 -1.64 2.25 -15.22
CA ASN A 17 -1.26 0.90 -14.79
C ASN A 17 -1.93 0.43 -13.48
N GLY A 18 -2.43 1.36 -12.66
CA GLY A 18 -3.06 1.05 -11.37
C GLY A 18 -2.09 0.68 -10.25
N CYS A 19 -1.08 -0.14 -10.55
CA CYS A 19 -0.06 -0.57 -9.60
C CYS A 19 1.36 -0.32 -10.14
N LEU A 20 2.16 0.44 -9.40
CA LEU A 20 3.55 0.77 -9.75
C LEU A 20 4.54 0.17 -8.75
N ALA A 21 5.64 -0.35 -9.27
CA ALA A 21 6.86 -0.61 -8.49
C ALA A 21 7.72 0.65 -8.50
N VAL A 22 8.13 1.11 -7.33
CA VAL A 22 8.99 2.29 -7.15
C VAL A 22 10.30 1.87 -6.52
N GLN A 23 11.40 2.39 -7.05
CA GLN A 23 12.70 2.36 -6.40
C GLN A 23 13.08 3.80 -6.06
N ALA A 24 13.14 4.10 -4.77
CA ALA A 24 13.39 5.44 -4.27
C ALA A 24 14.81 5.57 -3.68
N PRO A 25 15.38 6.77 -3.63
CA PRO A 25 16.60 7.01 -2.87
C PRO A 25 16.42 6.72 -1.38
N LEU A 26 17.38 6.01 -0.78
CA LEU A 26 17.31 5.53 0.60
C LEU A 26 17.38 6.66 1.64
N GLU A 27 17.75 7.87 1.24
CA GLU A 27 17.61 9.07 2.08
C GLU A 27 16.15 9.47 2.33
N GLY A 28 15.21 8.92 1.55
CA GLY A 28 13.77 9.20 1.64
C GLY A 28 13.37 10.58 1.12
N GLY A 29 12.07 10.85 1.21
CA GLY A 29 11.47 12.14 0.86
C GLY A 29 10.90 12.21 -0.56
N ALA A 30 11.13 11.19 -1.39
CA ALA A 30 10.48 11.09 -2.70
C ALA A 30 8.98 10.73 -2.54
N GLU A 31 8.67 9.85 -1.59
CA GLU A 31 7.34 9.30 -1.27
C GLU A 31 6.38 10.44 -0.92
N THR A 32 6.76 11.24 0.10
CA THR A 32 5.94 12.34 0.59
C THR A 32 5.75 13.44 -0.46
N ARG A 33 6.78 13.72 -1.27
CA ARG A 33 6.68 14.68 -2.38
C ARG A 33 5.69 14.22 -3.43
N LEU A 34 5.75 12.97 -3.88
CA LEU A 34 4.83 12.42 -4.87
C LEU A 34 3.40 12.32 -4.33
N LEU A 35 3.23 11.83 -3.10
CA LEU A 35 1.90 11.81 -2.47
C LEU A 35 1.30 13.21 -2.32
N ARG A 36 2.11 14.23 -2.03
CA ARG A 36 1.62 15.63 -2.02
C ARG A 36 1.18 16.09 -3.41
N ARG A 37 1.87 15.69 -4.48
CA ARG A 37 1.44 15.99 -5.87
C ARG A 37 0.13 15.29 -6.21
N LEU A 38 -0.04 14.03 -5.81
CA LEU A 38 -1.30 13.30 -5.98
C LEU A 38 -2.44 13.95 -5.19
N ARG A 39 -2.20 14.35 -3.93
CA ARG A 39 -3.20 15.09 -3.15
C ARG A 39 -3.61 16.41 -3.81
N GLY A 40 -2.65 17.16 -4.33
CA GLY A 40 -2.92 18.37 -5.13
C GLY A 40 -3.71 18.10 -6.42
N ALA A 41 -3.71 16.85 -6.91
CA ALA A 41 -4.51 16.40 -8.04
C ALA A 41 -5.86 15.77 -7.63
N GLY A 42 -6.25 15.85 -6.35
CA GLY A 42 -7.54 15.37 -5.86
C GLY A 42 -7.57 13.94 -5.31
N TYR A 43 -6.40 13.28 -5.16
CA TYR A 43 -6.35 11.93 -4.58
C TYR A 43 -6.47 11.96 -3.05
N SER A 44 -7.26 11.03 -2.51
CA SER A 44 -7.19 10.60 -1.12
C SER A 44 -5.96 9.73 -0.92
N THR A 45 -4.97 10.21 -0.17
CA THR A 45 -3.66 9.57 -0.06
C THR A 45 -3.41 8.93 1.30
N ARG A 46 -2.84 7.73 1.31
CA ARG A 46 -2.34 7.06 2.53
C ARG A 46 -1.00 6.40 2.29
N MET A 47 -0.17 6.40 3.32
CA MET A 47 1.11 5.71 3.36
C MET A 47 1.11 4.73 4.53
N THR A 48 1.55 3.51 4.31
CA THR A 48 1.68 2.48 5.35
C THR A 48 2.83 1.53 5.02
N SER A 49 3.25 0.69 5.96
CA SER A 49 4.24 -0.36 5.70
C SER A 49 3.57 -1.60 5.14
N ALA A 50 4.21 -2.26 4.18
CA ALA A 50 3.84 -3.60 3.72
C ALA A 50 4.17 -4.67 4.77
N ARG A 51 5.11 -4.39 5.67
CA ARG A 51 5.52 -5.32 6.72
C ARG A 51 4.40 -5.44 7.76
N GLY A 52 3.99 -6.68 8.03
CA GLY A 52 2.99 -6.98 9.05
C GLY A 52 1.54 -6.93 8.58
N LEU A 53 1.27 -6.74 7.28
CA LEU A 53 -0.09 -6.78 6.73
C LEU A 53 -0.72 -8.19 6.83
N GLY A 54 0.08 -9.26 6.81
CA GLY A 54 -0.44 -10.60 6.60
C GLY A 54 -0.95 -10.73 5.16
N ASP A 55 -2.21 -11.11 4.97
CA ASP A 55 -2.86 -11.05 3.66
C ASP A 55 -3.17 -9.57 3.29
N PRO A 56 -2.50 -9.00 2.27
CA PRO A 56 -2.65 -7.58 1.96
C PRO A 56 -4.06 -7.21 1.50
N GLU A 57 -4.77 -8.07 0.77
CA GLU A 57 -6.09 -7.74 0.25
C GLU A 57 -7.10 -7.67 1.41
N VAL A 58 -7.08 -8.68 2.28
CA VAL A 58 -7.95 -8.74 3.46
C VAL A 58 -7.65 -7.55 4.39
N PHE A 59 -6.38 -7.30 4.70
CA PHE A 59 -6.01 -6.24 5.63
C PHE A 59 -6.37 -4.84 5.11
N LEU A 60 -6.24 -4.61 3.81
CA LEU A 60 -6.53 -3.31 3.19
C LEU A 60 -8.02 -3.03 3.03
N THR A 61 -8.82 -4.04 2.68
CA THR A 61 -10.19 -3.83 2.17
C THR A 61 -11.28 -4.51 2.97
N GLN A 62 -10.94 -5.45 3.86
CA GLN A 62 -11.92 -6.23 4.61
C GLN A 62 -11.79 -5.99 6.11
N LYS A 63 -12.92 -6.15 6.79
CA LYS A 63 -12.97 -6.25 8.24
C LYS A 63 -12.25 -7.53 8.64
N HIS A 64 -11.30 -7.44 9.57
CA HIS A 64 -10.52 -8.57 10.00
C HIS A 64 -10.27 -8.55 11.50
N GLY A 65 -10.11 -9.74 12.07
CA GLY A 65 -9.78 -9.92 13.48
C GLY A 65 -8.28 -9.85 13.71
N ILE A 66 -7.85 -8.99 14.63
CA ILE A 66 -6.49 -9.00 15.18
C ILE A 66 -6.49 -9.66 16.56
N ARG A 67 -5.38 -10.32 16.89
CA ARG A 67 -5.13 -10.81 18.24
C ARG A 67 -4.21 -9.82 18.96
N PRO A 68 -4.72 -9.05 19.93
CA PRO A 68 -3.86 -8.15 20.70
C PRO A 68 -2.81 -8.96 21.49
N PRO A 69 -1.67 -8.33 21.84
CA PRO A 69 -0.65 -9.01 22.64
C PRO A 69 -1.23 -9.39 24.01
N HIS A 70 -1.27 -10.69 24.32
CA HIS A 70 -1.89 -11.21 25.55
C HIS A 70 -1.06 -10.93 26.82
N LEU A 71 0.22 -10.56 26.69
CA LEU A 71 1.17 -10.18 27.76
C LEU A 71 1.24 -11.13 28.96
N GLY A 72 0.75 -12.37 28.86
CA GLY A 72 0.62 -13.31 29.98
C GLY A 72 -0.48 -12.98 31.00
N HIS A 73 -1.19 -11.85 30.85
CA HIS A 73 -2.27 -11.42 31.75
C HIS A 73 -3.67 -11.70 31.19
N GLN A 74 -3.77 -11.95 29.88
CA GLN A 74 -5.02 -12.34 29.24
C GLN A 74 -5.12 -13.86 29.09
N SER A 75 -6.31 -14.40 29.36
CA SER A 75 -6.56 -15.83 29.25
C SER A 75 -6.71 -16.24 27.79
N VAL A 76 -5.89 -17.19 27.33
CA VAL A 76 -6.04 -17.84 26.02
C VAL A 76 -7.13 -18.95 26.06
N GLY A 77 -7.68 -19.22 27.25
CA GLY A 77 -8.31 -20.50 27.58
C GLY A 77 -9.79 -20.50 27.95
N ARG A 78 -10.61 -19.53 27.52
CA ARG A 78 -12.07 -19.56 27.78
C ARG A 78 -12.96 -19.78 26.54
N GLY A 79 -12.39 -20.29 25.45
CA GLY A 79 -13.09 -20.69 24.21
C GLY A 79 -12.24 -21.65 23.38
N ALA A 80 -12.56 -21.85 22.08
CA ALA A 80 -11.59 -22.43 21.14
C ALA A 80 -10.24 -21.73 21.36
N ALA A 81 -9.13 -22.46 21.45
CA ALA A 81 -7.85 -21.99 21.99
C ALA A 81 -7.14 -20.91 21.13
N VAL A 82 -7.82 -19.81 20.84
CA VAL A 82 -7.46 -18.77 19.88
C VAL A 82 -7.35 -17.38 20.52
N GLY A 83 -7.67 -17.24 21.82
CA GLY A 83 -7.58 -15.98 22.57
C GLY A 83 -8.64 -14.92 22.18
N GLU A 84 -8.47 -13.69 22.68
CA GLU A 84 -9.31 -12.53 22.31
C GLU A 84 -9.07 -12.17 20.83
N VAL A 85 -10.16 -11.90 20.10
CA VAL A 85 -10.11 -11.40 18.73
C VAL A 85 -10.82 -10.05 18.70
N GLN A 86 -10.09 -9.01 18.32
CA GLN A 86 -10.62 -7.66 18.14
C GLN A 86 -10.84 -7.41 16.66
N GLU A 87 -12.07 -7.09 16.29
CA GLU A 87 -12.42 -6.76 14.93
C GLU A 87 -11.99 -5.33 14.58
N VAL A 88 -11.23 -5.18 13.49
CA VAL A 88 -10.70 -3.90 13.03
C VAL A 88 -11.31 -3.55 11.68
N ALA A 89 -11.59 -2.26 11.49
CA ALA A 89 -12.03 -1.73 10.21
C ALA A 89 -10.94 -1.89 9.14
N PRO A 90 -11.30 -2.01 7.85
CA PRO A 90 -10.32 -2.03 6.77
C PRO A 90 -9.41 -0.80 6.77
N GLN A 91 -8.12 -0.98 6.47
CA GLN A 91 -7.16 0.13 6.46
C GLN A 91 -7.47 1.23 5.43
N LEU A 92 -8.19 0.90 4.35
CA LEU A 92 -8.57 1.86 3.32
C LEU A 92 -10.04 2.31 3.42
N GLY A 93 -10.81 1.78 4.38
CA GLY A 93 -12.27 1.93 4.41
C GLY A 93 -12.73 3.39 4.39
N ASP A 94 -12.12 4.23 5.21
CA ASP A 94 -12.40 5.67 5.30
C ASP A 94 -11.98 6.45 4.04
N LEU A 95 -10.96 5.99 3.31
CA LEU A 95 -10.52 6.66 2.08
C LEU A 95 -11.49 6.47 0.91
N PHE A 96 -12.33 5.45 0.99
CA PHE A 96 -13.38 5.19 0.00
C PHE A 96 -14.68 5.94 0.31
N GLU A 97 -14.73 6.74 1.38
CA GLU A 97 -15.84 7.68 1.59
C GLU A 97 -15.82 8.76 0.48
N GLY A 98 -16.93 8.88 -0.25
CA GLY A 98 -17.05 9.77 -1.42
C GLY A 98 -16.47 9.16 -2.71
N ASP A 99 -16.13 10.01 -3.68
CA ASP A 99 -15.78 9.60 -5.06
C ASP A 99 -14.32 9.88 -5.46
N ALA A 100 -13.51 10.40 -4.53
CA ALA A 100 -12.12 10.72 -4.82
C ALA A 100 -11.31 9.45 -5.18
N PRO A 101 -10.36 9.51 -6.14
CA PRO A 101 -9.44 8.41 -6.37
C PRO A 101 -8.53 8.22 -5.16
N VAL A 102 -8.19 6.97 -4.84
CA VAL A 102 -7.39 6.59 -3.68
C VAL A 102 -5.98 6.23 -4.12
N ALA A 103 -4.97 6.77 -3.46
CA ALA A 103 -3.58 6.40 -3.68
C ALA A 103 -2.94 5.89 -2.39
N LEU A 104 -2.59 4.60 -2.39
CA LEU A 104 -1.89 3.92 -1.30
C LEU A 104 -0.41 3.79 -1.63
N TRP A 105 0.46 4.29 -0.75
CA TRP A 105 1.90 4.05 -0.80
C TRP A 105 2.29 3.00 0.23
N LEU A 106 2.80 1.87 -0.25
CA LEU A 106 3.33 0.78 0.55
C LEU A 106 4.84 0.90 0.64
N LEU A 107 5.32 1.23 1.84
CA LEU A 107 6.74 1.19 2.19
C LEU A 107 7.19 -0.27 2.35
N GLU A 108 8.48 -0.52 2.15
CA GLU A 108 9.11 -1.83 2.40
C GLU A 108 8.47 -3.00 1.62
N GLY A 109 8.00 -2.73 0.40
CA GLY A 109 7.27 -3.70 -0.42
C GLY A 109 8.09 -4.93 -0.85
N GLN A 110 9.41 -4.90 -0.73
CA GLN A 110 10.29 -6.05 -0.99
C GLN A 110 10.02 -7.26 -0.08
N VAL A 111 9.26 -7.09 1.01
CA VAL A 111 8.86 -8.20 1.89
C VAL A 111 7.69 -9.02 1.32
N LEU A 112 6.96 -8.48 0.35
CA LEU A 112 5.81 -9.13 -0.26
C LEU A 112 6.26 -10.19 -1.26
N SER A 113 5.59 -11.34 -1.22
CA SER A 113 5.73 -12.39 -2.22
C SER A 113 5.21 -11.94 -3.59
N ARG A 114 5.66 -12.63 -4.64
CA ARG A 114 5.16 -12.40 -6.00
C ARG A 114 3.64 -12.56 -6.11
N SER A 115 3.05 -13.53 -5.41
CA SER A 115 1.60 -13.73 -5.38
C SER A 115 0.86 -12.57 -4.72
N GLU A 116 1.39 -12.03 -3.62
CA GLU A 116 0.80 -10.87 -2.94
C GLU A 116 0.87 -9.62 -3.82
N LEU A 117 2.01 -9.39 -4.50
CA LEU A 117 2.16 -8.28 -5.45
C LEU A 117 1.19 -8.40 -6.64
N LEU A 118 0.96 -9.61 -7.16
CA LEU A 118 -0.05 -9.85 -8.19
C LEU A 118 -1.47 -9.62 -7.68
N SER A 119 -1.78 -10.03 -6.44
CA SER A 119 -3.08 -9.75 -5.82
C SER A 119 -3.34 -8.25 -5.71
N LEU A 120 -2.33 -7.44 -5.32
CA LEU A 120 -2.44 -5.98 -5.33
C LEU A 120 -2.71 -5.42 -6.73
N CYS A 121 -2.09 -5.98 -7.78
CA CYS A 121 -2.38 -5.59 -9.15
C CYS A 121 -3.83 -5.89 -9.55
N ASP A 122 -4.32 -7.08 -9.20
CA ASP A 122 -5.69 -7.50 -9.50
C ASP A 122 -6.72 -6.73 -8.66
N LEU A 123 -6.35 -6.31 -7.45
CA LEU A 123 -7.15 -5.40 -6.64
C LEU A 123 -7.34 -4.05 -7.34
N CYS A 124 -6.29 -3.43 -7.88
CA CYS A 124 -6.41 -2.19 -8.66
C CYS A 124 -7.26 -2.33 -9.93
N LYS A 125 -7.38 -3.53 -10.50
CA LYS A 125 -8.28 -3.78 -11.65
C LYS A 125 -9.73 -3.88 -11.22
N ARG A 126 -10.00 -4.52 -10.08
CA ARG A 126 -11.35 -4.69 -9.51
C ARG A 126 -11.89 -3.39 -8.92
N GLU A 127 -11.01 -2.57 -8.34
CA GLU A 127 -11.33 -1.24 -7.81
C GLU A 127 -10.61 -0.14 -8.62
N PRO A 128 -11.23 0.39 -9.68
CA PRO A 128 -10.59 1.34 -10.59
C PRO A 128 -10.18 2.67 -9.94
N ARG A 129 -10.78 3.02 -8.79
CA ARG A 129 -10.40 4.23 -8.04
C ARG A 129 -9.12 4.03 -7.24
N LEU A 130 -8.72 2.78 -6.98
CA LEU A 130 -7.54 2.47 -6.18
C LEU A 130 -6.28 2.45 -7.03
N ARG A 131 -5.26 3.14 -6.54
CA ARG A 131 -3.91 3.18 -7.08
C ARG A 131 -2.93 2.80 -6.00
N ILE A 132 -2.06 1.83 -6.30
CA ILE A 132 -1.10 1.31 -5.33
C ILE A 132 0.31 1.58 -5.84
N ILE A 133 1.11 2.17 -4.99
CA ILE A 133 2.53 2.42 -5.20
C ILE A 133 3.27 1.53 -4.21
N VAL A 134 4.14 0.65 -4.71
CA VAL A 134 4.89 -0.28 -3.87
C VAL A 134 6.37 0.03 -3.97
N GLU A 135 7.00 0.32 -2.83
CA GLU A 135 8.42 0.60 -2.76
C GLU A 135 9.23 -0.71 -2.75
N MET A 136 9.80 -1.08 -3.90
CA MET A 136 10.49 -2.34 -4.15
C MET A 136 12.01 -2.25 -3.88
N GLY A 137 12.43 -1.32 -3.02
CA GLY A 137 13.82 -1.13 -2.61
C GLY A 137 14.45 0.19 -3.06
N GLY A 138 15.77 0.27 -2.88
CA GLY A 138 16.52 1.51 -3.05
C GLY A 138 17.14 1.70 -4.43
N ALA A 139 17.18 2.94 -4.91
CA ALA A 139 17.97 3.35 -6.08
C ALA A 139 18.59 4.74 -5.89
N ARG A 140 19.75 5.01 -6.51
CA ARG A 140 20.40 6.34 -6.43
C ARG A 140 19.55 7.48 -7.02
N SER A 141 18.60 7.15 -7.87
CA SER A 141 17.62 8.06 -8.44
C SER A 141 16.24 7.42 -8.36
N LEU A 142 15.22 8.25 -8.20
CA LEU A 142 13.83 7.82 -8.23
C LEU A 142 13.52 7.20 -9.60
N LYS A 143 13.09 5.94 -9.59
CA LYS A 143 12.63 5.18 -10.75
C LYS A 143 11.30 4.53 -10.42
N TRP A 144 10.46 4.37 -11.41
CA TRP A 144 9.22 3.62 -11.30
C TRP A 144 8.91 2.93 -12.60
N GLU A 145 8.18 1.82 -12.50
CA GLU A 145 7.67 1.07 -13.64
C GLU A 145 6.38 0.35 -13.26
N PRO A 146 5.58 -0.13 -14.23
CA PRO A 146 4.41 -0.95 -13.93
C PRO A 146 4.80 -2.20 -13.14
N MET A 147 4.05 -2.53 -12.09
CA MET A 147 4.33 -3.71 -11.27
C MET A 147 4.37 -5.00 -12.09
N THR A 148 3.51 -5.12 -13.11
CA THR A 148 3.49 -6.27 -14.02
C THR A 148 4.72 -6.39 -14.91
N THR A 149 5.42 -5.28 -15.19
CA THR A 149 6.72 -5.28 -15.89
C THR A 149 7.82 -5.68 -14.91
N TYR A 150 7.84 -5.08 -13.71
CA TYR A 150 8.79 -5.40 -12.65
C TYR A 150 8.80 -6.91 -12.31
N LEU A 151 7.63 -7.55 -12.25
CA LEU A 151 7.50 -8.98 -11.92
C LEU A 151 7.85 -9.96 -13.06
N LYS A 152 8.18 -9.47 -14.26
CA LYS A 152 8.64 -10.27 -15.40
C LYS A 152 10.16 -10.29 -15.54
N ALA A 153 10.84 -9.30 -14.95
CA ALA A 153 12.30 -9.23 -14.87
C ALA A 153 12.83 -10.24 -13.84
#